data_AF-A0A5P8K2D9-F1
#
_entry.id   AF-A0A5P8K2D9-F1
#
_cell.length_a   1.000
_cell.length_b   1.000
_cell.length_c   1.000
_cell.angle_alpha   90.00
_cell.angle_beta   90.00
_cell.angle_gamma   90.00
#
_symmetry.space_group_name_H-M   'P 1'
#
loop_
_entity.id
_entity.type
_entity.pdbx_description
1 polymer ?
#
loop_
_entity_poly.entity_id
_entity_poly.type
_entity_poly.pdbx_seq_one_letter_code
_entity_poly.pdbx_strand_id
1 'polypeptide(L)'
;MHDEGQELRAILGEEQIALLSRVNQLAGMAEEAFLEAVMAEAKGRADPLTVLALRHPDMRVRWLKAIKSAITALDRQFAQNKDDPAANEWRKRANTVHSSLRQRKYEAEAANPRNRHTAETPEQREHRLEESTAERRRRGEVGQLAVQRLREAHPEEFDAYLAEEYHKADITLPDTLARRIASRLGPRT
;
A
#
# COMPACT_ATOMS: atom_id res chain seq x y z
N MET A 1 -18.07 39.64 -30.48
CA MET A 1 -17.27 38.55 -29.89
C MET A 1 -18.04 38.05 -28.69
N HIS A 2 -18.84 36.99 -28.87
CA HIS A 2 -19.39 36.27 -27.72
C HIS A 2 -18.24 35.53 -27.07
N ASP A 3 -18.15 35.69 -25.75
CA ASP A 3 -17.13 35.07 -24.93
C ASP A 3 -17.46 33.57 -24.85
N GLU A 4 -16.80 32.76 -25.67
CA GLU A 4 -16.93 31.28 -25.67
C GLU A 4 -16.74 30.69 -24.25
N GLY A 5 -16.04 31.42 -23.37
CA GLY A 5 -15.90 31.08 -21.96
C GLY A 5 -17.19 31.20 -21.14
N GLN A 6 -18.12 32.10 -21.49
CA GLN A 6 -19.41 32.23 -20.80
C GLN A 6 -20.40 31.12 -21.22
N GLU A 7 -20.40 30.72 -22.49
CA GLU A 7 -21.27 29.65 -22.98
C GLU A 7 -20.89 28.28 -22.40
N LEU A 8 -19.59 27.96 -22.30
CA LEU A 8 -19.13 26.71 -21.70
C LEU A 8 -19.47 26.62 -20.21
N ARG A 9 -19.39 27.74 -19.47
CA ARG A 9 -19.76 27.77 -18.04
C ARG A 9 -21.24 27.52 -17.82
N ALA A 10 -22.09 28.04 -18.71
CA ALA A 10 -23.53 27.84 -18.65
C ALA A 10 -23.95 26.39 -18.91
N ILE A 11 -23.14 25.62 -19.66
CA ILE A 11 -23.48 24.25 -20.10
C ILE A 11 -22.86 23.18 -19.18
N LEU A 12 -21.61 23.37 -18.74
CA LEU A 12 -20.83 22.31 -18.06
C LEU A 12 -20.60 22.57 -16.56
N GLY A 13 -20.75 23.81 -16.09
CA GLY A 13 -20.36 24.21 -14.73
C GLY A 13 -18.84 24.40 -14.58
N GLU A 14 -18.43 25.26 -13.63
CA GLU A 14 -17.02 25.67 -13.46
C GLU A 14 -16.09 24.50 -13.10
N GLU A 15 -16.57 23.54 -12.31
CA GLU A 15 -15.80 22.36 -11.89
C GLU A 15 -15.46 21.44 -13.07
N GLN A 16 -16.39 21.26 -14.00
CA GLN A 16 -16.20 20.43 -15.19
C GLN A 16 -15.19 21.08 -16.15
N ILE A 17 -15.22 22.40 -16.28
CA ILE A 17 -14.24 23.16 -17.08
C ILE A 17 -12.85 23.03 -16.47
N ALA A 18 -12.72 23.15 -15.15
CA ALA A 18 -11.45 22.97 -14.45
C ALA A 18 -10.89 21.55 -14.66
N LEU A 19 -11.75 20.53 -14.60
CA LEU A 19 -11.36 19.14 -14.86
C LEU A 19 -10.86 18.94 -16.29
N LEU A 20 -11.63 19.38 -17.30
CA LEU A 20 -11.25 19.22 -18.70
C LEU A 20 -9.98 20.00 -19.05
N SER A 21 -9.82 21.20 -18.49
CA SER A 21 -8.57 21.97 -18.60
C SER A 21 -7.39 21.19 -18.01
N ARG A 22 -7.57 20.57 -16.84
CA ARG A 22 -6.52 19.75 -16.21
C ARG A 22 -6.21 18.50 -17.02
N VAL A 23 -7.21 17.84 -17.60
CA VAL A 23 -7.04 16.71 -18.53
C VAL A 23 -6.18 17.12 -19.73
N ASN A 24 -6.50 18.26 -20.37
CA ASN A 24 -5.74 18.77 -21.50
C ASN A 24 -4.30 19.13 -21.13
N GLN A 25 -4.09 19.74 -19.96
CA GLN A 25 -2.74 19.99 -19.44
C GLN A 25 -1.93 18.69 -19.29
N LEU A 26 -2.49 17.68 -18.62
CA LEU A 26 -1.83 16.39 -18.42
C LEU A 26 -1.59 15.66 -19.75
N ALA A 27 -2.51 15.79 -20.72
CA ALA A 27 -2.36 15.23 -22.05
C ALA A 27 -1.20 15.88 -22.84
N GLY A 28 -0.95 17.17 -22.63
CA GLY A 28 0.15 17.91 -23.26
C GLY A 28 1.51 17.76 -22.59
N MET A 29 1.59 17.17 -21.39
CA MET A 29 2.86 17.00 -20.67
C MET A 29 3.80 16.02 -21.37
N ALA A 30 5.11 16.15 -21.11
CA ALA A 30 6.11 15.13 -21.45
C ALA A 30 5.86 13.81 -20.68
N GLU A 31 6.43 12.70 -21.16
CA GLU A 31 6.24 11.40 -20.49
C GLU A 31 6.80 11.38 -19.06
N GLU A 32 7.96 12.01 -18.82
CA GLU A 32 8.56 12.07 -17.48
C GLU A 32 7.69 12.86 -16.50
N ALA A 33 7.25 14.06 -16.89
CA ALA A 33 6.39 14.90 -16.06
C ALA A 33 5.03 14.23 -15.77
N PHE A 34 4.49 13.51 -16.75
CA PHE A 34 3.26 12.73 -16.55
C PHE A 34 3.49 11.57 -15.57
N LEU A 35 4.61 10.86 -15.67
CA LEU A 35 4.97 9.79 -14.73
C LEU A 35 5.14 10.34 -13.30
N GLU A 36 5.73 11.52 -13.15
CA GLU A 36 5.84 12.19 -11.85
C GLU A 36 4.47 12.49 -11.24
N ALA A 37 3.51 12.98 -12.02
CA ALA A 37 2.14 13.20 -11.56
C ALA A 37 1.48 11.90 -11.08
N VAL A 38 1.65 10.79 -11.82
CA VAL A 38 1.16 9.46 -11.42
C VAL A 38 1.83 8.98 -10.13
N MET A 39 3.14 9.21 -9.99
CA MET A 39 3.86 8.86 -8.75
C MET A 39 3.43 9.73 -7.57
N ALA A 40 3.09 11.00 -7.80
CA ALA A 40 2.53 11.88 -6.77
C ALA A 40 1.16 11.37 -6.30
N GLU A 41 0.28 10.95 -7.22
CA GLU A 41 -0.99 10.29 -6.87
C GLU A 41 -0.75 9.03 -6.04
N ALA A 42 0.14 8.14 -6.50
CA ALA A 42 0.40 6.88 -5.81
C ALA A 42 0.93 7.08 -4.37
N LYS A 43 1.65 8.19 -4.14
CA LYS A 43 2.16 8.61 -2.82
C LYS A 43 1.15 9.41 -1.99
N GLY A 44 -0.04 9.70 -2.51
CA GLY A 44 -1.05 10.53 -1.84
C GLY A 44 -0.70 12.02 -1.77
N ARG A 45 0.11 12.52 -2.71
CA ARG A 45 0.59 13.92 -2.76
C ARG A 45 -0.01 14.74 -3.90
N ALA A 46 -0.74 14.11 -4.82
CA ALA A 46 -1.44 14.83 -5.89
C ALA A 46 -2.67 15.54 -5.32
N ASP A 47 -2.96 16.73 -5.86
CA ASP A 47 -4.21 17.44 -5.56
C ASP A 47 -5.43 16.70 -6.14
N PRO A 48 -6.64 16.90 -5.56
CA PRO A 48 -7.84 16.19 -5.99
C PRO A 48 -8.18 16.36 -7.48
N LEU A 49 -7.95 17.54 -8.07
CA LEU A 49 -8.25 17.81 -9.46
C LEU A 49 -7.33 17.01 -10.40
N THR A 50 -6.04 16.93 -10.07
CA THR A 50 -5.09 16.05 -10.77
C THR A 50 -5.48 14.59 -10.67
N VAL A 51 -5.93 14.13 -9.49
CA VAL A 51 -6.40 12.75 -9.31
C VAL A 51 -7.60 12.45 -10.21
N LEU A 52 -8.59 13.35 -10.25
CA LEU A 52 -9.75 13.21 -11.13
C LEU A 52 -9.35 13.21 -12.61
N ALA A 53 -8.44 14.11 -13.00
CA ALA A 53 -7.97 14.22 -14.38
C ALA A 53 -7.18 12.98 -14.84
N LEU A 54 -6.33 12.39 -13.98
CA LEU A 54 -5.61 11.14 -14.27
C LEU A 54 -6.57 9.97 -14.54
N ARG A 55 -7.70 9.94 -13.83
CA ARG A 55 -8.75 8.91 -13.96
C ARG A 55 -9.75 9.18 -15.09
N HIS A 56 -9.63 10.32 -15.78
CA HIS A 56 -10.51 10.67 -16.88
C HIS A 56 -10.44 9.60 -17.99
N PRO A 57 -11.57 9.25 -18.63
CA PRO A 57 -11.60 8.24 -19.69
C PRO A 57 -10.55 8.46 -20.79
N ASP A 58 -10.34 9.72 -21.20
CA ASP A 58 -9.37 10.07 -22.26
C ASP A 58 -7.92 9.83 -21.86
N MET A 59 -7.61 9.88 -20.56
CA MET A 59 -6.26 9.68 -20.04
C MET A 59 -5.94 8.21 -19.77
N ARG A 60 -6.95 7.33 -19.81
CA ARG A 60 -6.84 5.95 -19.29
C ARG A 60 -5.71 5.14 -19.88
N VAL A 61 -5.53 5.17 -21.21
CA VAL A 61 -4.47 4.40 -21.89
C VAL A 61 -3.09 4.87 -21.44
N ARG A 62 -2.91 6.19 -21.40
CA ARG A 62 -1.65 6.81 -20.98
C ARG A 62 -1.38 6.59 -19.50
N TRP A 63 -2.40 6.73 -18.66
CA TRP A 63 -2.35 6.48 -17.22
C TRP A 63 -1.95 5.02 -16.93
N LEU A 64 -2.57 4.04 -17.59
CA LEU A 64 -2.23 2.63 -17.45
C LEU A 64 -0.78 2.34 -17.90
N LYS A 65 -0.33 2.94 -19.01
CA LYS A 65 1.07 2.82 -19.48
C LYS A 65 2.04 3.36 -18.42
N ALA A 66 1.77 4.53 -17.86
CA ALA A 66 2.60 5.14 -16.82
C ALA A 66 2.63 4.31 -15.54
N ILE A 67 1.49 3.80 -15.07
CA ILE A 67 1.44 2.90 -13.91
C ILE A 67 2.27 1.64 -14.13
N LYS A 68 2.16 1.00 -15.30
CA LYS A 68 2.97 -0.20 -15.63
C LYS A 68 4.46 0.12 -15.65
N SER A 69 4.84 1.28 -16.18
CA SER A 69 6.23 1.75 -16.16
C SER A 69 6.74 1.96 -14.73
N ALA A 70 5.95 2.64 -13.89
CA ALA A 70 6.28 2.89 -12.48
C ALA A 70 6.46 1.60 -11.66
N ILE A 71 5.56 0.62 -11.85
CA ILE A 71 5.66 -0.70 -11.21
C ILE A 71 6.96 -1.39 -11.64
N THR A 72 7.23 -1.43 -12.95
CA THR A 72 8.44 -2.05 -13.50
C THR A 72 9.72 -1.41 -12.92
N ALA A 73 9.72 -0.08 -12.78
CA ALA A 73 10.85 0.64 -12.19
C ALA A 73 11.03 0.31 -10.70
N LEU A 74 9.95 0.23 -9.92
CA LEU A 74 10.00 -0.18 -8.52
C LEU A 74 10.47 -1.62 -8.35
N ASP A 75 9.98 -2.55 -9.18
CA ASP A 75 10.40 -3.96 -9.14
C ASP A 75 11.91 -4.10 -9.42
N ARG A 76 12.46 -3.32 -10.36
CA ARG A 76 13.92 -3.25 -10.57
C ARG A 76 14.66 -2.74 -9.34
N GLN A 77 14.16 -1.69 -8.68
CA GLN A 77 14.78 -1.19 -7.45
C GLN A 77 14.70 -2.21 -6.32
N PHE A 78 13.61 -2.97 -6.20
CA PHE A 78 13.51 -4.05 -5.21
C PHE A 78 14.54 -5.15 -5.48
N ALA A 79 14.71 -5.55 -6.75
CA ALA A 79 15.70 -6.55 -7.13
C ALA A 79 17.14 -6.07 -6.83
N GLN A 80 17.44 -4.80 -7.07
CA GLN A 80 18.75 -4.20 -6.78
C GLN A 80 19.06 -4.12 -5.28
N ASN A 81 18.04 -3.92 -4.44
CA ASN A 81 18.20 -3.71 -2.99
C ASN A 81 17.76 -4.92 -2.15
N LYS A 82 17.69 -6.12 -2.75
CA LYS A 82 17.13 -7.32 -2.11
C LYS A 82 17.91 -7.70 -0.85
N ASP A 83 19.24 -7.70 -0.95
CA ASP A 83 20.13 -8.20 0.09
C ASP A 83 20.76 -7.08 0.93
N ASP A 84 20.38 -5.81 0.68
CA ASP A 84 20.87 -4.66 1.44
C ASP A 84 20.03 -4.45 2.72
N PRO A 85 20.60 -4.67 3.93
CA PRO A 85 19.90 -4.45 5.19
C PRO A 85 19.58 -2.96 5.45
N ALA A 86 20.39 -2.03 4.93
CA ALA A 86 20.16 -0.59 5.07
C ALA A 86 18.92 -0.13 4.28
N ALA A 87 18.48 -0.92 3.30
CA ALA A 87 17.32 -0.63 2.47
C ALA A 87 15.97 -1.00 3.13
N ASN A 88 15.93 -1.52 4.37
CA ASN A 88 14.68 -1.95 5.02
C ASN A 88 13.62 -0.84 5.12
N GLU A 89 14.00 0.36 5.55
CA GLU A 89 13.07 1.50 5.67
C GLU A 89 12.61 2.01 4.30
N TRP A 90 13.52 1.99 3.32
CA TRP A 90 13.15 2.27 1.93
C TRP A 90 12.15 1.24 1.40
N ARG A 91 12.38 -0.07 1.61
CA ARG A 91 11.49 -1.17 1.17
C ARG A 91 10.09 -1.05 1.76
N LYS A 92 9.96 -0.67 3.05
CA LYS A 92 8.65 -0.40 3.68
C LYS A 92 7.89 0.70 2.93
N ARG A 93 8.53 1.86 2.69
CA ARG A 93 7.91 2.98 1.97
C ARG A 93 7.59 2.63 0.51
N ALA A 94 8.52 1.95 -0.16
CA ALA A 94 8.35 1.50 -1.54
C ALA A 94 7.18 0.52 -1.68
N ASN A 95 6.97 -0.39 -0.72
CA ASN A 95 5.87 -1.33 -0.72
C ASN A 95 4.50 -0.65 -0.64
N THR A 96 4.37 0.43 0.14
CA THR A 96 3.15 1.24 0.19
C THR A 96 2.82 1.84 -1.17
N VAL A 97 3.82 2.46 -1.82
CA VAL A 97 3.66 3.04 -3.16
C VAL A 97 3.35 1.95 -4.20
N HIS A 98 4.05 0.82 -4.13
CA HIS A 98 3.84 -0.30 -5.03
C HIS A 98 2.43 -0.89 -4.92
N SER A 99 1.91 -1.02 -3.69
CA SER A 99 0.54 -1.48 -3.44
C SER A 99 -0.49 -0.50 -3.99
N SER A 100 -0.26 0.80 -3.79
CA SER A 100 -1.07 1.88 -4.37
C SER A 100 -1.10 1.81 -5.91
N LEU A 101 0.06 1.67 -6.56
CA LEU A 101 0.15 1.53 -8.01
C LEU A 101 -0.58 0.28 -8.54
N ARG A 102 -0.48 -0.85 -7.85
CA ARG A 102 -1.21 -2.08 -8.22
C ARG A 102 -2.73 -1.89 -8.13
N GLN A 103 -3.21 -1.21 -7.09
CA GLN A 103 -4.61 -0.84 -6.97
C GLN A 103 -5.06 0.08 -8.12
N ARG A 104 -4.26 1.10 -8.46
CA ARG A 104 -4.58 2.00 -9.60
C ARG A 104 -4.55 1.28 -10.94
N LYS A 105 -3.62 0.35 -11.13
CA LYS A 105 -3.58 -0.52 -12.31
C LYS A 105 -4.91 -1.28 -12.46
N TYR A 106 -5.38 -1.89 -11.37
CA TYR A 106 -6.66 -2.60 -11.36
C TYR A 106 -7.82 -1.68 -11.73
N GLU A 107 -7.88 -0.47 -11.14
CA GLU A 107 -8.92 0.52 -11.45
C GLU A 107 -8.90 0.93 -12.94
N ALA A 108 -7.73 1.22 -13.49
CA ALA A 108 -7.56 1.58 -14.90
C ALA A 108 -7.94 0.42 -15.85
N GLU A 109 -7.60 -0.81 -15.48
CA GLU A 109 -7.94 -2.02 -16.24
C GLU A 109 -9.44 -2.35 -16.15
N ALA A 110 -10.06 -2.24 -14.98
CA ALA A 110 -11.49 -2.50 -14.77
C ALA A 110 -12.37 -1.48 -15.52
N ALA A 111 -11.92 -0.23 -15.62
CA ALA A 111 -12.63 0.80 -16.34
C ALA A 111 -12.59 0.60 -17.87
N ASN A 112 -11.64 -0.19 -18.39
CA ASN A 112 -11.47 -0.42 -19.82
C ASN A 112 -12.69 -1.19 -20.41
N PRO A 113 -13.41 -0.64 -21.41
CA PRO A 113 -14.60 -1.29 -21.97
C PRO A 113 -14.32 -2.69 -22.53
N ARG A 114 -13.09 -2.94 -23.01
CA ARG A 114 -12.65 -4.25 -23.51
C ARG A 114 -12.49 -5.31 -22.41
N ASN A 115 -12.36 -4.89 -21.15
CA ASN A 115 -12.24 -5.77 -19.98
C ASN A 115 -13.58 -6.04 -19.28
N ARG A 116 -14.72 -5.55 -19.80
CA ARG A 116 -16.05 -5.82 -19.23
C ARG A 116 -16.40 -7.30 -19.15
N HIS A 117 -15.75 -8.17 -19.92
CA HIS A 117 -15.93 -9.63 -19.84
C HIS A 117 -15.03 -10.32 -18.80
N THR A 118 -14.11 -9.60 -18.17
CA THR A 118 -13.14 -10.11 -17.17
C THR A 118 -13.16 -9.33 -15.85
N ALA A 119 -14.04 -8.32 -15.73
CA ALA A 119 -14.19 -7.58 -14.48
C ALA A 119 -14.81 -8.53 -13.45
N GLU A 120 -14.03 -8.88 -12.42
CA GLU A 120 -14.56 -9.53 -11.23
C GLU A 120 -15.76 -8.73 -10.74
N THR A 121 -16.86 -9.43 -10.49
CA THR A 121 -18.04 -8.77 -9.95
C THR A 121 -17.69 -8.20 -8.57
N PRO A 122 -18.38 -7.15 -8.11
CA PRO A 122 -18.19 -6.63 -6.76
C PRO A 122 -18.22 -7.72 -5.69
N GLU A 123 -19.07 -8.74 -5.86
CA GLU A 123 -19.17 -9.88 -4.95
C GLU A 123 -17.92 -10.78 -4.99
N GLN A 124 -17.34 -11.03 -6.16
CA GLN A 124 -16.09 -11.80 -6.30
C GLN A 124 -14.91 -11.05 -5.65
N ARG A 125 -14.91 -9.72 -5.76
CA ARG A 125 -13.89 -8.87 -5.15
C ARG A 125 -13.99 -8.82 -3.63
N GLU A 126 -15.21 -8.68 -3.11
CA GLU A 126 -15.48 -8.70 -1.66
C GLU A 126 -15.12 -10.05 -1.07
N HIS A 127 -15.53 -11.15 -1.72
CA HIS A 127 -15.16 -12.52 -1.32
C HIS A 127 -13.65 -12.73 -1.27
N ARG A 128 -12.89 -12.28 -2.28
CA ARG A 128 -11.42 -12.43 -2.28
C ARG A 128 -10.75 -11.58 -1.20
N LEU A 129 -11.28 -10.40 -0.90
CA LEU A 129 -10.79 -9.54 0.19
C LEU A 129 -11.09 -10.15 1.56
N GLU A 130 -12.29 -10.72 1.73
CA GLU A 130 -12.69 -11.48 2.93
C GLU A 130 -11.84 -12.74 3.11
N GLU A 131 -11.59 -13.52 2.06
CA GLU A 131 -10.71 -14.68 2.10
C GLU A 131 -9.27 -14.29 2.47
N SER A 132 -8.73 -13.23 1.86
CA SER A 132 -7.37 -12.75 2.18
C SER A 132 -7.25 -12.24 3.61
N THR A 133 -8.28 -11.56 4.13
CA THR A 133 -8.29 -11.07 5.52
C THR A 133 -8.50 -12.21 6.51
N ALA A 134 -9.37 -13.17 6.20
CA ALA A 134 -9.58 -14.39 6.97
C ALA A 134 -8.31 -15.26 7.00
N GLU A 135 -7.60 -15.40 5.88
CA GLU A 135 -6.34 -16.13 5.81
C GLU A 135 -5.24 -15.42 6.60
N ARG A 136 -5.15 -14.09 6.53
CA ARG A 136 -4.23 -13.30 7.36
C ARG A 136 -4.54 -13.49 8.86
N ARG A 137 -5.82 -13.47 9.24
CA ARG A 137 -6.26 -13.71 10.61
C ARG A 137 -5.91 -15.12 11.09
N ARG A 138 -6.21 -16.15 10.28
CA ARG A 138 -5.83 -17.55 10.56
C ARG A 138 -4.33 -17.71 10.72
N ARG A 139 -3.50 -17.06 9.89
CA ARG A 139 -2.03 -17.08 10.05
C ARG A 139 -1.60 -16.47 11.38
N GLY A 140 -2.24 -15.37 11.80
CA GLY A 140 -2.00 -14.76 13.12
C GLY A 140 -2.35 -15.71 14.27
N GLU A 141 -3.52 -16.35 14.20
CA GLU A 141 -3.99 -17.32 15.20
C GLU A 141 -3.08 -18.55 15.29
N VAL A 142 -2.66 -19.10 14.15
CA VAL A 142 -1.70 -20.22 14.10
C VAL A 142 -0.35 -19.82 14.67
N GLY A 143 0.15 -18.61 14.36
CA GLY A 143 1.39 -18.08 14.93
C GLY A 143 1.31 -17.94 16.44
N GLN A 144 0.21 -17.39 16.97
CA GLN A 144 -0.02 -17.30 18.41
C GLN A 144 -0.06 -18.67 19.09
N LEU A 145 -0.74 -19.65 18.47
CA LEU A 145 -0.81 -21.01 19.00
C LEU A 145 0.57 -21.69 19.01
N ALA A 146 1.37 -21.48 17.96
CA ALA A 146 2.73 -22.01 17.89
C ALA A 146 3.63 -21.41 18.98
N VAL A 147 3.56 -20.09 19.19
CA VAL A 147 4.29 -19.40 20.28
C VAL A 147 3.83 -19.92 21.65
N GLN A 148 2.53 -20.12 21.85
CA GLN A 148 2.00 -20.65 23.10
C GLN A 148 2.51 -22.08 23.37
N ARG A 149 2.48 -22.96 22.37
CA ARG A 149 3.02 -24.33 22.48
C ARG A 149 4.53 -24.34 22.77
N LEU A 150 5.29 -23.45 22.13
CA LEU A 150 6.72 -23.28 22.42
C LEU A 150 6.96 -22.80 23.86
N ARG A 151 6.18 -21.84 24.35
CA ARG A 151 6.24 -21.36 25.73
C ARG A 151 5.89 -22.46 26.74
N GLU A 152 4.95 -23.34 26.41
CA GLU A 152 4.56 -24.47 27.26
C GLU A 152 5.62 -25.58 27.28
N ALA A 153 6.25 -25.85 26.12
CA ALA A 153 7.28 -26.88 25.99
C ALA A 153 8.64 -26.46 26.56
N HIS A 154 9.01 -25.18 26.41
CA HIS A 154 10.31 -24.63 26.82
C HIS A 154 10.14 -23.39 27.71
N PRO A 155 9.49 -23.52 28.89
CA PRO A 155 9.09 -22.36 29.69
C PRO A 155 10.28 -21.55 30.22
N GLU A 156 11.38 -22.20 30.58
CA GLU A 156 12.57 -21.55 31.16
C GLU A 156 13.37 -20.77 30.10
N GLU A 157 13.63 -21.39 28.94
CA GLU A 157 14.32 -20.72 27.82
C GLU A 157 13.50 -19.53 27.32
N PHE A 158 12.18 -19.67 27.20
CA PHE A 158 11.31 -18.59 26.79
C PHE A 158 11.31 -17.42 27.79
N ASP A 159 11.20 -17.71 29.09
CA ASP A 159 11.24 -16.71 30.16
C ASP A 159 12.62 -16.00 30.23
N ALA A 160 13.72 -16.71 29.95
CA ALA A 160 15.07 -16.14 29.88
C ALA A 160 15.23 -15.19 28.67
N TYR A 161 14.82 -15.61 27.47
CA TYR A 161 14.83 -14.76 26.29
C TYR A 161 13.94 -13.52 26.46
N LEU A 162 12.77 -13.69 27.08
CA LEU A 162 11.86 -12.58 27.33
C LEU A 162 12.48 -11.54 28.27
N ALA A 163 13.17 -11.96 29.33
CA ALA A 163 13.89 -11.04 30.21
C ALA A 163 15.01 -10.29 29.47
N GLU A 164 15.75 -10.96 28.58
CA GLU A 164 16.80 -10.36 27.77
C GLU A 164 16.25 -9.27 26.83
N GLU A 165 15.12 -9.54 26.16
CA GLU A 165 14.51 -8.56 25.23
C GLU A 165 13.95 -7.32 25.96
N TYR A 166 13.37 -7.49 27.14
CA TYR A 166 12.96 -6.35 27.98
C TYR A 166 14.15 -5.50 28.43
N HIS A 167 15.26 -6.14 28.80
CA HIS A 167 16.49 -5.44 29.14
C HIS A 167 17.07 -4.66 27.96
N LYS A 168 17.12 -5.27 26.75
CA LYS A 168 17.57 -4.60 25.52
C LYS A 168 16.70 -3.40 25.13
N ALA A 169 15.40 -3.48 25.41
CA ALA A 169 14.46 -2.42 25.12
C ALA A 169 14.46 -1.28 26.15
N ASP A 170 15.23 -1.41 27.23
CA ASP A 170 15.25 -0.49 28.38
C ASP A 170 13.86 -0.33 29.03
N ILE A 171 13.11 -1.44 29.09
CA ILE A 171 11.77 -1.51 29.68
C ILE A 171 11.82 -2.38 30.93
N THR A 172 11.33 -1.83 32.05
CA THR A 172 11.20 -2.59 33.30
C THR A 172 10.24 -3.77 33.13
N LEU A 173 10.67 -4.97 33.53
CA LEU A 173 9.80 -6.13 33.58
C LEU A 173 8.66 -5.90 34.59
N PRO A 174 7.40 -6.22 34.25
CA PRO A 174 6.31 -6.21 35.22
C PRO A 174 6.59 -7.18 36.39
N ASP A 175 6.27 -6.77 37.63
CA ASP A 175 6.57 -7.55 38.86
C ASP A 175 5.99 -8.97 38.88
N THR A 176 4.85 -9.20 38.22
CA THR A 176 4.25 -10.53 38.08
C THR A 176 5.08 -11.44 37.19
N LEU A 177 5.68 -10.87 36.14
CA LEU A 177 6.57 -11.56 35.21
C LEU A 177 7.92 -11.82 35.87
N ALA A 178 8.52 -10.80 36.51
CA ALA A 178 9.79 -10.92 37.23
C ALA A 178 9.76 -12.01 38.31
N ARG A 179 8.68 -12.08 39.11
CA ARG A 179 8.50 -13.14 40.12
C ARG A 179 8.39 -14.53 39.51
N ARG A 180 7.67 -14.67 38.39
CA ARG A 180 7.52 -15.95 37.68
C ARG A 180 8.87 -16.44 37.13
N ILE A 181 9.63 -15.54 36.51
CA ILE A 181 10.95 -15.82 35.96
C ILE A 181 11.92 -16.21 37.09
N ALA A 182 11.93 -15.44 38.19
CA ALA A 182 12.74 -15.75 39.37
C ALA A 182 12.39 -17.11 40.00
N SER A 183 11.09 -17.47 40.06
CA SER A 183 10.64 -18.75 40.62
C SER A 183 11.03 -19.97 39.76
N ARG A 184 11.25 -19.77 38.46
CA ARG A 184 11.56 -20.86 37.52
C ARG A 184 13.05 -21.02 37.26
N LEU A 185 13.81 -19.92 37.29
CA LEU A 185 15.24 -19.98 37.04
C LEU A 185 16.05 -20.42 38.27
N GLY A 186 15.52 -20.23 39.49
CA GLY A 186 16.16 -20.66 40.75
C GLY A 186 17.58 -20.10 40.97
N PRO A 187 18.15 -20.21 42.17
CA PRO A 187 19.58 -19.96 42.34
C PRO A 187 20.35 -21.10 41.67
N ARG A 188 21.03 -20.82 40.55
CA ARG A 188 22.05 -21.72 40.00
C ARG A 188 23.14 -21.88 41.07
N THR A 189 23.22 -23.06 41.68
CA THR A 189 24.31 -23.49 42.56
C THR A 189 25.41 -24.14 41.71
#